data_AF-A0A120JWP0-F1
#
_entry.id   AF-A0A120JWP0-F1
#
_cell.length_a   1.000
_cell.length_b   1.000
_cell.length_c   1.000
_cell.angle_alpha   90.00
_cell.angle_beta   90.00
_cell.angle_gamma   90.00
#
_symmetry.space_group_name_H-M   'P 1'
#
loop_
_entity.id
_entity.type
_entity.pdbx_description
1 polymer ?
#
loop_
_entity_poly.entity_id
_entity_poly.type
_entity_poly.pdbx_seq_one_letter_code
_entity_poly.pdbx_strand_id
1 'polypeptide(L)'
;MADTTSRLDAIKEGIRKLANLAGGEQAEAARQLAAKLSADVDALAPEVAAQPPAPPRPGKGPAITPLHGEIRCPVCALRSFTYQKGTMRESADANTGFEAFYHCLSCGHQAWHEAALD
;
A
#
# COMPACT_ATOMS: atom_id res chain seq x y z
N MET A 1 -0.21 4.14 -16.81
CA MET A 1 -0.23 3.34 -15.56
C MET A 1 0.00 1.83 -15.80
N ALA A 2 0.66 1.40 -16.88
CA ALA A 2 0.94 -0.02 -17.17
C ALA A 2 2.43 -0.43 -16.93
N ASP A 3 3.27 0.55 -16.59
CA ASP A 3 4.73 0.40 -16.62
C ASP A 3 5.29 -0.30 -15.37
N THR A 4 4.75 0.05 -14.20
CA THR A 4 5.25 -0.44 -12.90
C THR A 4 4.92 -1.92 -12.67
N THR A 5 3.72 -2.38 -13.07
CA THR A 5 3.31 -3.78 -12.92
C THR A 5 4.15 -4.71 -13.80
N SER A 6 4.39 -4.30 -15.05
CA SER A 6 5.24 -5.04 -15.99
C SER A 6 6.69 -5.13 -15.53
N ARG A 7 7.23 -4.05 -14.94
CA ARG A 7 8.58 -4.04 -14.35
C ARG A 7 8.68 -4.90 -13.09
N LEU A 8 7.68 -4.90 -12.22
CA LEU A 8 7.63 -5.77 -11.04
C LEU A 8 7.60 -7.26 -11.43
N ASP A 9 6.85 -7.61 -12.47
CA ASP A 9 6.83 -9.00 -12.94
C ASP A 9 8.16 -9.42 -13.58
N ALA A 10 8.86 -8.51 -14.28
CA ALA A 10 10.23 -8.75 -14.76
C ALA A 10 11.22 -8.99 -13.60
N ILE A 11 11.10 -8.24 -12.50
CA ILE A 11 11.93 -8.45 -11.29
C ILE A 11 11.64 -9.81 -10.65
N LYS A 12 10.37 -10.22 -10.53
CA LYS A 12 9.98 -11.55 -10.01
C LYS A 12 10.51 -12.70 -10.86
N GLU A 13 10.51 -12.55 -12.18
CA GLU A 13 11.11 -13.52 -13.10
C GLU A 13 12.64 -13.57 -12.94
N GLY A 14 13.29 -12.42 -12.76
CA GLY A 14 14.72 -12.34 -12.47
C GLY A 14 15.11 -13.04 -11.16
N ILE A 15 14.34 -12.86 -10.10
CA ILE A 15 14.56 -13.53 -8.79
C ILE A 15 14.46 -15.06 -8.94
N ARG A 16 13.49 -15.56 -9.72
CA ARG A 16 13.38 -17.00 -10.01
C ARG A 16 14.57 -17.53 -10.80
N LYS A 17 15.06 -16.78 -11.79
CA LYS A 17 16.28 -17.12 -12.53
C LYS A 17 17.50 -17.11 -11.62
N LEU A 18 17.60 -16.16 -10.69
CA LEU A 18 18.68 -16.10 -9.70
C LEU A 18 18.67 -17.34 -8.78
N ALA A 19 17.49 -17.75 -8.29
CA ALA A 19 17.34 -18.94 -7.47
C ALA A 19 17.78 -20.22 -8.21
N ASN A 20 17.46 -20.32 -9.51
CA ASN A 20 17.90 -21.43 -10.36
C ASN A 20 19.42 -21.42 -10.61
N LEU A 21 20.02 -20.23 -10.81
CA LEU A 21 21.47 -20.10 -10.99
C LEU A 21 22.27 -20.39 -9.71
N ALA A 22 21.70 -20.05 -8.55
CA ALA A 22 22.29 -20.38 -7.24
C ALA A 22 22.24 -21.88 -6.92
N GLY A 23 21.34 -22.65 -7.56
CA GLY A 23 21.28 -24.11 -7.47
C GLY A 23 22.28 -24.84 -8.37
N GLY A 24 23.03 -24.15 -9.23
CA GLY A 24 24.10 -24.72 -10.06
C GLY A 24 25.46 -24.04 -9.83
N GLU A 25 26.54 -24.52 -10.47
CA GLU A 25 27.89 -23.92 -10.38
C GLU A 25 28.05 -22.62 -11.21
N GLN A 26 26.98 -21.82 -11.34
CA GLN A 26 26.96 -20.59 -12.14
C GLN A 26 27.00 -19.32 -11.26
N ALA A 27 27.91 -19.31 -10.29
CA ALA A 27 28.03 -18.24 -9.30
C ALA A 27 28.26 -16.86 -9.92
N GLU A 28 29.02 -16.77 -11.01
CA GLU A 28 29.29 -15.49 -11.69
C GLU A 28 28.07 -14.93 -12.42
N ALA A 29 27.32 -15.80 -13.11
CA ALA A 29 26.07 -15.42 -13.77
C ALA A 29 25.00 -15.01 -12.73
N ALA A 30 24.96 -15.68 -11.57
CA ALA A 30 24.11 -15.29 -10.46
C ALA A 30 24.48 -13.91 -9.91
N ARG A 31 25.77 -13.63 -9.70
CA ARG A 31 26.24 -12.31 -9.22
C ARG A 31 25.86 -11.18 -10.18
N GLN A 32 26.06 -11.38 -11.49
CA GLN A 32 25.71 -10.38 -12.50
C GLN A 32 24.19 -10.13 -12.55
N LEU A 33 23.39 -11.19 -12.45
CA LEU A 33 21.93 -11.07 -12.44
C LEU A 33 21.41 -10.39 -11.17
N ALA A 34 21.99 -10.69 -10.01
CA ALA A 34 21.66 -10.03 -8.75
C ALA A 34 21.97 -8.52 -8.81
N ALA A 35 23.14 -8.14 -9.33
CA ALA A 35 23.50 -6.73 -9.49
C ALA A 35 22.53 -5.97 -10.41
N LYS A 36 22.10 -6.61 -11.50
CA LYS A 36 21.11 -6.03 -12.41
C LYS A 36 19.74 -5.85 -11.74
N LEU A 37 19.28 -6.85 -10.99
CA LEU A 37 17.99 -6.77 -10.28
C LEU A 37 18.01 -5.70 -9.17
N SER A 38 19.13 -5.53 -8.46
CA SER A 38 19.27 -4.45 -7.49
C SER A 38 19.17 -3.07 -8.16
N ALA A 39 19.82 -2.87 -9.30
CA ALA A 39 19.73 -1.62 -10.05
C ALA A 39 18.32 -1.34 -10.57
N ASP A 40 17.61 -2.37 -11.03
CA ASP A 40 16.21 -2.25 -11.47
C ASP A 40 15.28 -1.88 -10.31
N VAL A 41 15.54 -2.39 -9.10
CA VAL A 41 14.79 -2.01 -7.87
C VAL A 41 15.09 -0.57 -7.45
N ASP A 42 16.35 -0.16 -7.46
CA ASP A 42 16.75 1.21 -7.10
C ASP A 42 16.18 2.24 -8.10
N ALA A 43 16.07 1.87 -9.38
CA ALA A 43 15.44 2.70 -10.40
C ALA A 43 13.92 2.87 -10.19
N LEU A 44 13.25 1.96 -9.48
CA LEU A 44 11.85 2.09 -9.10
C LEU A 44 11.66 2.96 -7.85
N ALA A 45 12.68 3.15 -7.02
CA ALA A 45 12.62 4.00 -5.83
C ALA A 45 12.16 5.45 -6.10
N PRO A 46 12.64 6.16 -7.15
CA PRO A 46 12.14 7.50 -7.47
C PRO A 46 10.69 7.49 -7.99
N GLU A 47 10.24 6.43 -8.67
CA GLU A 47 8.85 6.30 -9.14
C GLU A 47 7.90 6.02 -7.97
N VAL A 48 8.34 5.28 -6.96
CA VAL A 48 7.60 5.09 -5.69
C VAL A 48 7.61 6.36 -4.84
N ALA A 49 8.71 7.13 -4.85
CA ALA A 49 8.78 8.42 -4.18
C ALA A 49 7.95 9.52 -4.88
N ALA A 50 7.72 9.38 -6.19
CA ALA A 50 6.84 10.24 -6.99
C ALA A 50 5.37 9.80 -6.95
N GLN A 51 5.05 8.63 -6.36
CA GLN A 51 3.67 8.37 -5.97
C GLN A 51 3.24 9.44 -4.96
N PRO A 52 2.01 9.96 -5.07
CA PRO A 52 1.49 10.85 -4.05
C PRO A 52 1.73 10.17 -2.70
N PRO A 53 2.29 10.90 -1.71
CA PRO A 53 2.65 10.31 -0.44
C PRO A 53 1.46 9.50 0.06
N ALA A 54 1.74 8.29 0.57
CA ALA A 54 0.77 7.57 1.38
C ALA A 54 0.10 8.60 2.29
N PRO A 55 -1.25 8.62 2.37
CA PRO A 55 -1.98 9.71 3.00
C PRO A 55 -1.28 10.06 4.31
N PRO A 56 -0.94 11.34 4.52
CA PRO A 56 -0.06 11.76 5.60
C PRO A 56 -0.51 11.07 6.88
N ARG A 57 0.43 10.46 7.62
CA ARG A 57 0.12 9.91 8.94
C ARG A 57 -0.64 11.02 9.68
N PRO A 58 -1.93 10.81 9.98
CA PRO A 58 -2.75 11.91 10.43
C PRO A 58 -2.15 12.41 11.74
N GLY A 59 -1.79 13.70 11.74
CA GLY A 59 -1.43 14.40 12.95
C GLY A 59 -2.56 14.21 13.94
N LYS A 60 -2.21 14.01 15.23
CA LYS A 60 -3.14 13.71 16.33
C LYS A 60 -4.50 14.39 16.11
N GLY A 61 -5.42 13.66 15.49
CA GLY A 61 -6.78 14.12 15.34
C GLY A 61 -7.41 14.24 16.73
N PRO A 62 -8.54 14.94 16.85
CA PRO A 62 -9.28 14.97 18.10
C PRO A 62 -9.50 13.52 18.59
N ALA A 63 -9.48 13.31 19.91
CA ALA A 63 -9.58 12.00 20.58
C ALA A 63 -10.97 11.35 20.43
N ILE A 64 -11.67 11.68 19.35
CA ILE A 64 -12.94 11.08 19.02
C ILE A 64 -12.62 9.71 18.41
N THR A 65 -13.52 8.76 18.57
CA THR A 65 -13.46 7.47 17.87
C THR A 65 -14.74 7.37 17.05
N PRO A 66 -14.69 6.98 15.77
CA PRO A 66 -15.92 6.82 14.99
C PRO A 66 -16.82 5.76 15.64
N LEU A 67 -18.15 5.97 15.54
CA LEU A 67 -19.17 5.09 16.14
C LEU A 67 -19.00 3.61 15.73
N HIS A 68 -18.53 3.37 14.50
CA HIS A 68 -18.28 2.03 13.98
C HIS A 68 -16.78 1.84 13.72
N GLY A 69 -16.11 1.03 14.56
CA GLY A 69 -14.71 0.67 14.33
C GLY A 69 -14.49 -0.20 13.09
N GLU A 70 -15.55 -0.81 12.58
CA GLU A 70 -15.55 -1.67 11.39
C GLU A 70 -16.85 -1.48 10.59
N ILE A 71 -16.74 -1.34 9.27
CA ILE A 71 -17.85 -1.31 8.32
C ILE A 71 -17.66 -2.37 7.22
N ARG A 72 -18.63 -2.59 6.33
CA ARG A 72 -18.45 -3.52 5.20
C ARG A 72 -17.57 -2.87 4.12
N CYS A 73 -16.60 -3.61 3.58
CA CYS A 73 -15.80 -3.11 2.46
C CYS A 73 -16.67 -2.95 1.20
N PRO A 74 -16.73 -1.75 0.59
CA PRO A 74 -17.57 -1.50 -0.59
C PRO A 74 -17.02 -2.19 -1.86
N VAL A 75 -15.75 -2.58 -1.87
CA VAL A 75 -15.09 -3.19 -3.03
C VAL A 75 -15.25 -4.70 -3.04
N CYS A 76 -14.74 -5.39 -2.01
CA CYS A 76 -14.69 -6.85 -2.00
C CYS A 76 -15.88 -7.49 -1.27
N ALA A 77 -16.57 -6.74 -0.41
CA ALA A 77 -17.69 -7.20 0.41
C ALA A 77 -17.44 -8.45 1.28
N LEU A 78 -16.20 -8.97 1.32
CA LEU A 78 -15.77 -10.23 1.93
C LEU A 78 -15.43 -10.09 3.42
N ARG A 79 -14.85 -8.94 3.82
CA ARG A 79 -14.44 -8.66 5.21
C ARG A 79 -14.70 -7.22 5.61
N SER A 80 -14.51 -6.98 6.91
CA SER A 80 -14.50 -5.67 7.53
C SER A 80 -13.54 -4.71 6.83
N PHE A 81 -14.02 -3.50 6.67
CA PHE A 81 -13.27 -2.31 6.39
C PHE A 81 -13.02 -1.65 7.74
N THR A 82 -11.76 -1.63 8.18
CA THR A 82 -11.43 -1.36 9.58
C THR A 82 -10.87 0.05 9.73
N TYR A 83 -11.41 0.79 10.69
CA TYR A 83 -10.92 2.11 11.05
C TYR A 83 -9.46 2.04 11.51
N GLN A 84 -8.63 2.92 10.98
CA GLN A 84 -7.24 3.05 11.42
C GLN A 84 -7.18 4.02 12.62
N LYS A 85 -6.78 3.54 13.80
CA LYS A 85 -6.80 4.39 15.01
C LYS A 85 -5.95 5.64 14.85
N GLY A 86 -6.48 6.79 15.29
CA GLY A 86 -5.81 8.08 15.19
C GLY A 86 -5.89 8.71 13.80
N THR A 87 -6.70 8.15 12.89
CA THR A 87 -6.84 8.62 11.51
C THR A 87 -8.11 9.40 11.21
N MET A 88 -8.50 10.27 12.12
CA MET A 88 -9.55 11.25 11.84
C MET A 88 -9.00 12.59 11.40
N ARG A 89 -9.73 13.23 10.49
CA ARG A 89 -9.47 14.58 10.00
C ARG A 89 -10.76 15.38 9.96
N GLU A 90 -10.64 16.69 10.06
CA GLU A 90 -11.71 17.60 9.68
C GLU A 90 -11.93 17.55 8.16
N SER A 91 -13.18 17.58 7.74
CA SER A 91 -13.57 17.65 6.34
C SER A 91 -14.74 18.60 6.20
N ALA A 92 -14.57 19.64 5.39
CA ALA A 92 -15.65 20.60 5.09
C ALA A 92 -16.76 19.97 4.24
N ASP A 93 -16.47 18.85 3.59
CA ASP A 93 -17.39 18.12 2.71
C ASP A 93 -18.18 17.03 3.47
N ALA A 94 -17.79 16.69 4.71
CA ALA A 94 -18.52 15.75 5.56
C ALA A 94 -19.64 16.46 6.32
N ASN A 95 -20.83 15.87 6.43
CA ASN A 95 -21.94 16.48 7.17
C ASN A 95 -21.64 16.55 8.67
N THR A 96 -20.90 15.58 9.22
CA THR A 96 -20.40 15.62 10.61
C THR A 96 -19.19 16.53 10.79
N GLY A 97 -18.61 17.05 9.71
CA GLY A 97 -17.38 17.83 9.72
C GLY A 97 -16.11 16.98 9.90
N PHE A 98 -16.22 15.65 10.02
CA PHE A 98 -15.09 14.77 10.24
C PHE A 98 -15.14 13.52 9.35
N GLU A 99 -13.97 13.09 8.90
CA GLU A 99 -13.77 11.82 8.21
C GLU A 99 -12.76 10.96 8.96
N ALA A 100 -13.02 9.65 8.96
CA ALA A 100 -12.14 8.61 9.47
C ALA A 100 -11.58 7.78 8.30
N PHE A 101 -10.31 7.39 8.39
CA PHE A 101 -9.68 6.56 7.38
C PHE A 101 -9.86 5.07 7.68
N TYR A 102 -10.31 4.33 6.68
CA TYR A 102 -10.54 2.88 6.75
C TYR A 102 -9.62 2.13 5.80
N HIS A 103 -9.22 0.93 6.20
CA HIS A 103 -8.42 0.00 5.41
C HIS A 103 -9.00 -1.40 5.46
N CYS A 104 -9.18 -2.03 4.29
CA CYS A 104 -9.67 -3.39 4.19
C CYS A 104 -8.49 -4.37 4.11
N LEU A 105 -8.37 -5.22 5.14
CA LEU A 105 -7.29 -6.20 5.23
C LEU A 105 -7.41 -7.38 4.24
N SER A 106 -8.44 -7.40 3.40
CA SER A 106 -8.63 -8.47 2.39
C SER A 106 -8.20 -8.06 1.00
N CYS A 107 -8.67 -6.91 0.54
CA CYS A 107 -8.41 -6.42 -0.82
C CYS A 107 -7.44 -5.24 -0.85
N GLY A 108 -7.02 -4.71 0.30
CA GLY A 108 -6.14 -3.55 0.39
C GLY A 108 -6.82 -2.22 0.07
N HIS A 109 -8.13 -2.20 -0.17
CA HIS A 109 -8.88 -0.97 -0.42
C HIS A 109 -8.79 -0.02 0.78
N GLN A 110 -8.61 1.27 0.50
CA GLN A 110 -8.42 2.34 1.47
C GLN A 110 -9.27 3.55 1.07
N ALA A 111 -10.00 4.12 2.01
CA ALA A 111 -10.87 5.27 1.76
C ALA A 111 -11.14 6.07 3.04
N TRP A 112 -11.48 7.34 2.85
CA TRP A 112 -12.02 8.20 3.91
C TRP A 112 -13.54 8.04 3.93
N HIS A 113 -14.08 7.87 5.13
CA HIS A 113 -15.51 7.77 5.36
C HIS A 113 -15.93 8.77 6.42
N GLU A 114 -17.11 9.34 6.25
CA GLU A 114 -17.73 10.21 7.24
C GLU A 114 -17.74 9.52 8.60
N ALA A 115 -17.17 10.20 9.59
CA ALA A 115 -17.17 9.71 10.95
C ALA A 115 -18.48 10.12 11.60
N ALA A 116 -19.36 9.13 11.87
CA ALA A 116 -20.47 9.35 12.79
C ALA A 116 -19.89 9.52 14.20
N LEU A 117 -20.10 10.70 14.79
CA LEU A 117 -19.80 10.99 16.19
C LEU A 117 -21.11 10.80 16.97
N ASP A 118 -21.04 10.14 18.13
CA ASP A 118 -22.16 10.06 19.08
C ASP A 118 -22.34 11.39 19.83
#